data_AF-A0A2D0NGW9-F1
#
_entry.id   AF-A0A2D0NGW9-F1
#
_cell.length_a   1.000
_cell.length_b   1.000
_cell.length_c   1.000
_cell.angle_alpha   90.00
_cell.angle_beta   90.00
_cell.angle_gamma   90.00
#
_symmetry.space_group_name_H-M   'P 1'
#
loop_
_entity.id
_entity.type
_entity.pdbx_description
1 polymer ?
#
loop_
_entity_poly.entity_id
_entity_poly.type
_entity_poly.pdbx_seq_one_letter_code
_entity_poly.pdbx_strand_id
1 'polypeptide(L)'
;MIILRYPAATDETKEWVETLKDLSLAHKLEIDEDLESPRLSHSGTDYDGAKPIGDYLDKLYAEREQWWYCTCDRPRGETDE
;
A
#
# COMPACT_ATOMS: atom_id res chain seq x y z
N MET A 1 -8.75 -3.88 -4.17
CA MET A 1 -9.00 -2.42 -4.25
C MET A 1 -8.78 -1.85 -2.87
N ILE A 2 -7.96 -0.81 -2.76
CA ILE A 2 -7.68 -0.13 -1.50
C ILE A 2 -8.75 0.96 -1.29
N ILE A 3 -9.26 1.10 -0.08
CA ILE A 3 -10.19 2.17 0.28
C ILE A 3 -9.57 2.91 1.47
N LEU A 4 -9.23 4.18 1.29
CA LEU A 4 -8.74 5.03 2.36
C LEU A 4 -9.87 5.98 2.78
N ARG A 5 -10.30 5.85 4.03
CA ARG A 5 -11.26 6.73 4.68
C ARG A 5 -10.54 7.63 5.67
N TYR A 6 -10.82 8.93 5.64
CA TYR A 6 -10.19 9.87 6.56
C TYR A 6 -11.14 11.00 6.94
N PRO A 7 -11.06 11.49 8.19
CA PRO A 7 -11.99 12.52 8.68
C PRO A 7 -11.67 13.92 8.20
N ALA A 8 -10.40 14.22 7.96
CA ALA A 8 -9.96 15.52 7.45
C ALA A 8 -8.70 15.35 6.61
N ALA A 9 -8.53 16.24 5.62
CA ALA A 9 -7.31 16.30 4.83
C ALA A 9 -6.17 16.94 5.65
N THR A 10 -5.38 16.11 6.31
CA THR A 10 -4.12 16.48 6.97
C THR A 10 -2.93 16.25 6.04
N ASP A 11 -1.76 16.78 6.37
CA ASP A 11 -0.55 16.51 5.59
C ASP A 11 -0.23 15.00 5.55
N GLU A 12 -0.45 14.29 6.64
CA GLU A 12 -0.30 12.82 6.71
C GLU A 12 -1.23 12.08 5.72
N THR A 13 -2.50 12.49 5.61
CA THR A 13 -3.42 11.88 4.63
C THR A 13 -3.03 12.20 3.19
N LYS A 14 -2.43 13.37 2.92
CA LYS A 14 -1.92 13.70 1.58
C LYS A 14 -0.76 12.79 1.22
N GLU A 15 0.17 12.55 2.15
CA GLU A 15 1.27 11.62 1.94
C GLU A 15 0.75 10.21 1.59
N TRP A 16 -0.23 9.69 2.32
CA TRP A 16 -0.84 8.38 1.99
C TRP A 16 -1.47 8.35 0.60
N VAL A 17 -2.17 9.42 0.21
CA VAL A 17 -2.76 9.54 -1.13
C VAL A 17 -1.68 9.55 -2.22
N GLU A 18 -0.58 10.29 -2.00
CA GLU A 18 0.55 10.29 -2.93
C GLU A 18 1.19 8.91 -3.02
N THR A 19 1.44 8.24 -1.89
CA THR A 19 1.96 6.86 -1.89
C THR A 19 1.05 5.90 -2.67
N LEU A 20 -0.27 5.98 -2.48
CA LEU A 20 -1.22 5.13 -3.20
C LEU A 20 -1.22 5.38 -4.72
N LYS A 21 -1.02 6.65 -5.14
CA LYS A 21 -0.82 7.01 -6.56
C LYS A 21 0.50 6.46 -7.10
N ASP A 22 1.56 6.59 -6.33
CA ASP A 22 2.91 6.15 -6.69
C ASP A 22 3.00 4.63 -6.85
N LEU A 23 2.29 3.89 -6.00
CA LEU A 23 2.15 2.44 -6.09
C LEU A 23 1.29 2.01 -7.30
N SER A 24 0.65 2.94 -8.02
CA SER A 24 -0.27 2.68 -9.14
C SER A 24 -1.39 1.68 -8.78
N LEU A 25 -1.75 1.62 -7.50
CA LEU A 25 -2.76 0.70 -7.00
C LEU A 25 -4.16 1.27 -7.21
N ALA A 26 -5.13 0.40 -7.53
CA ALA A 26 -6.53 0.78 -7.57
C ALA A 26 -7.00 1.20 -6.17
N HIS A 27 -7.21 2.50 -5.98
CA HIS A 27 -7.59 3.11 -4.71
C HIS A 27 -8.86 3.94 -4.82
N LYS A 28 -9.61 4.02 -3.72
CA LYS A 28 -10.75 4.91 -3.51
C LYS A 28 -10.48 5.75 -2.27
N LEU A 29 -10.75 7.05 -2.37
CA LEU A 29 -10.64 8.00 -1.26
C LEU A 29 -12.06 8.38 -0.82
N GLU A 30 -12.34 8.27 0.47
CA GLU A 30 -13.62 8.67 1.07
C GLU A 30 -13.35 9.61 2.24
N ILE A 31 -13.93 10.80 2.20
CA ILE A 31 -13.91 11.72 3.35
C ILE A 31 -15.13 11.40 4.19
N ASP A 32 -14.92 11.17 5.47
CA ASP A 32 -15.98 10.78 6.40
C ASP A 32 -15.73 11.49 7.73
N GLU A 33 -16.43 12.61 7.93
CA GLU A 33 -16.25 13.51 9.08
C GLU A 33 -16.67 12.87 10.41
N ASP A 34 -17.45 11.77 10.37
CA ASP A 34 -17.90 11.02 11.55
C ASP A 34 -16.84 10.02 12.06
N LEU A 35 -15.74 9.81 11.32
CA LEU A 35 -14.65 8.93 11.74
C LEU A 35 -13.73 9.59 12.78
N GLU A 36 -13.52 8.92 13.93
CA GLU A 36 -12.57 9.40 14.94
C GLU A 36 -11.10 9.29 14.48
N SER A 37 -10.81 8.36 13.57
CA SER A 37 -9.46 8.08 13.07
C SER A 37 -9.49 7.61 11.62
N PRO A 38 -8.44 7.84 10.82
CA PRO A 38 -8.38 7.33 9.46
C PRO A 38 -8.39 5.80 9.42
N ARG A 39 -8.93 5.23 8.35
CA ARG A 39 -9.08 3.79 8.16
C ARG A 39 -8.73 3.41 6.73
N LEU A 40 -7.84 2.42 6.56
CA LEU A 40 -7.54 1.83 5.26
C LEU A 40 -8.11 0.41 5.20
N SER A 41 -8.86 0.10 4.15
CA SER A 41 -9.37 -1.25 3.89
C SER A 41 -8.76 -1.82 2.62
N HIS A 42 -8.22 -3.04 2.70
CA HIS A 42 -7.73 -3.76 1.55
C HIS A 42 -7.97 -5.27 1.66
N SER A 43 -8.65 -5.83 0.66
CA SER A 43 -8.86 -7.28 0.51
C SER A 43 -9.47 -7.98 1.74
N GLY A 44 -10.34 -7.27 2.47
CA GLY A 44 -10.99 -7.76 3.69
C GLY A 44 -10.23 -7.50 4.99
N THR A 45 -9.06 -6.86 4.92
CA THR A 45 -8.31 -6.40 6.10
C THR A 45 -8.48 -4.91 6.29
N ASP A 46 -8.79 -4.49 7.51
CA ASP A 46 -8.90 -3.09 7.90
C ASP A 46 -7.71 -2.67 8.79
N TYR A 47 -7.19 -1.48 8.53
CA TYR A 47 -6.09 -0.85 9.24
C TYR A 47 -6.60 0.47 9.81
N ASP A 48 -6.76 0.51 11.13
CA ASP A 48 -7.37 1.62 11.86
C ASP A 48 -6.30 2.50 12.52
N GLY A 49 -6.24 3.77 12.14
CA GLY A 49 -5.29 4.76 12.65
C GLY A 49 -4.00 4.89 11.83
N ALA A 50 -3.27 5.98 12.09
CA ALA A 50 -2.13 6.39 11.27
C ALA A 50 -1.00 5.35 11.19
N LYS A 51 -0.63 4.77 12.34
CA LYS A 51 0.48 3.82 12.43
C LYS A 51 0.27 2.56 11.58
N PRO A 52 -0.81 1.78 11.74
CA PRO A 52 -1.02 0.57 10.93
C PRO A 52 -1.23 0.88 9.45
N ILE A 53 -1.77 2.05 9.10
CA ILE A 53 -1.86 2.51 7.71
C ILE A 53 -0.46 2.75 7.14
N GLY A 54 0.38 3.49 7.86
CA GLY A 54 1.77 3.75 7.48
C GLY A 54 2.58 2.46 7.33
N ASP A 55 2.53 1.57 8.33
CA ASP A 55 3.22 0.27 8.30
C ASP A 55 2.78 -0.58 7.09
N TYR A 56 1.50 -0.51 6.74
CA TYR A 56 0.95 -1.23 5.59
C TYR A 56 1.44 -0.67 4.25
N LEU A 57 1.44 0.66 4.11
CA LEU A 57 1.94 1.35 2.90
C LEU A 57 3.43 1.14 2.71
N ASP A 58 4.22 1.19 3.79
CA ASP A 58 5.66 0.95 3.77
C ASP A 58 5.97 -0.49 3.32
N LYS A 59 5.20 -1.46 3.83
CA LYS A 59 5.29 -2.85 3.37
C LYS A 59 5.02 -2.98 1.87
N LEU A 60 3.96 -2.35 1.36
CA LEU A 60 3.64 -2.38 -0.08
C LEU A 60 4.76 -1.76 -0.93
N TYR A 61 5.36 -0.68 -0.42
CA TYR A 61 6.49 -0.02 -1.06
C TYR A 61 7.73 -0.94 -1.12
N ALA A 62 8.06 -1.59 0.00
CA ALA A 62 9.15 -2.56 0.06
C ALA A 62 8.90 -3.77 -0.88
N GLU A 63 7.66 -4.26 -0.96
CA GLU A 63 7.29 -5.33 -1.91
C GLU A 63 7.47 -4.88 -3.37
N ARG A 64 7.11 -3.63 -3.70
CA ARG A 64 7.35 -3.03 -5.04
C ARG A 64 8.84 -2.97 -5.38
N GLU A 65 9.68 -2.56 -4.43
CA GLU A 65 11.14 -2.49 -4.63
C GLU A 65 11.75 -3.89 -4.85
N GLN A 66 11.22 -4.92 -4.19
CA GLN A 66 11.66 -6.30 -4.40
C GLN A 66 11.21 -6.91 -5.74
N TRP A 67 10.20 -6.37 -6.42
CA TRP A 67 9.78 -6.89 -7.73
C TRP A 67 10.85 -6.76 -8.82
N TRP A 68 11.79 -5.82 -8.69
CA TRP A 68 12.98 -5.77 -9.56
C TRP A 68 13.94 -6.95 -9.38
N TYR A 69 13.89 -7.61 -8.21
CA TYR A 69 14.71 -8.79 -7.91
C TYR A 69 14.12 -10.09 -8.46
N CYS A 70 12.93 -10.08 -9.05
CA CYS A 70 12.47 -11.14 -9.96
C CYS A 70 13.15 -11.01 -11.33
N THR A 71 14.47 -10.87 -11.33
CA THR A 71 15.26 -11.12 -12.54
C THR A 71 15.16 -12.61 -12.82
N CYS A 72 14.71 -12.95 -14.03
CA CYS A 72 14.70 -14.31 -14.55
C CYS A 72 16.13 -14.83 -14.73
N ASP A 73 16.85 -15.10 -13.64
CA ASP A 73 18.09 -15.84 -13.63
C ASP A 73 17.83 -17.20 -12.95
N ARG A 74 16.97 -18.00 -13.59
CA ARG A 74 17.20 -19.44 -13.50
C ARG A 74 18.39 -19.69 -14.43
N PRO A 75 19.54 -20.17 -13.93
CA PRO A 75 20.61 -20.59 -14.82
C PRO A 75 20.04 -21.64 -15.77
N ARG A 76 20.06 -21.32 -17.06
CA ARG A 76 19.68 -22.24 -18.12
C ARG A 76 20.82 -23.26 -18.24
N GLY A 77 20.65 -24.41 -17.59
CA GLY A 77 21.50 -25.58 -17.78
C GLY A 77 22.35 -25.96 -16.57
N GLU A 78 21.72 -26.57 -15.56
CA GLU A 78 22.32 -27.78 -15.01
C GLU A 78 22.32 -28.81 -16.14
N THR A 79 23.47 -29.01 -16.77
CA THR A 79 23.70 -30.21 -17.57
C THR A 79 24.18 -31.24 -16.56
N ASP A 80 23.29 -32.19 -16.29
CA ASP A 80 23.59 -33.48 -15.70
C ASP A 80 24.57 -34.24 -16.63
N GLU A 81 25.50 -34.98 -16.02
CA GLU A 81 26.56 -35.85 -16.59
C GLU A 81 27.86 -35.23 -17.13
#